data_AF-A0A7C4VU92-F1
#
_entry.id   AF-A0A7C4VU92-F1
#
_cell.length_a   1.000
_cell.length_b   1.000
_cell.length_c   1.000
_cell.angle_alpha   90.00
_cell.angle_beta   90.00
_cell.angle_gamma   90.00
#
_symmetry.space_group_name_H-M   'P 1'
#
loop_
_entity.id
_entity.type
_entity.pdbx_description
1 polymer ?
#
loop_
_entity_poly.entity_id
_entity_poly.type
_entity_poly.pdbx_seq_one_letter_code
_entity_poly.pdbx_strand_id
1 'polypeptide(L)'
;MSDKVRTVSGILNLLTGTIASRIFLWFDDLERIGDLPGREVYGFQYFIRDLLDNVPNNLLIIFNMTLLPGEKVEDRIAFLGDAIRYRISDKITVQPLTKDDYFAYVRDLLNCYRLKPQPTETEFFPFEKPALEFIYLELKTKQIPLEPRNINNALSSALAAAINDIEKKESVITKSFVEKHHADIFSKISFPKG
;
A
#
# COMPACT_ATOMS: atom_id res chain seq x y z
N MET A 1 -13.51 -17.52 -27.71
CA MET A 1 -12.20 -17.33 -27.06
C MET A 1 -11.22 -16.77 -28.10
N SER A 2 -10.68 -15.57 -27.87
CA SER A 2 -9.67 -14.97 -28.77
C SER A 2 -8.35 -15.75 -28.67
N ASP A 3 -7.58 -15.82 -29.76
CA ASP A 3 -6.28 -16.52 -29.80
C ASP A 3 -5.32 -16.03 -28.70
N LYS A 4 -5.36 -14.72 -28.36
CA LYS A 4 -4.55 -14.16 -27.28
C LYS A 4 -4.86 -14.81 -25.92
N VAL A 5 -6.13 -15.05 -25.63
CA VAL A 5 -6.57 -15.65 -24.36
C VAL A 5 -6.15 -17.11 -24.29
N ARG A 6 -6.20 -17.85 -25.41
CA ARG A 6 -5.69 -19.22 -25.49
C ARG A 6 -4.20 -19.29 -25.22
N THR A 7 -3.44 -18.38 -25.82
CA THR A 7 -1.99 -18.29 -25.59
C THR A 7 -1.68 -18.02 -24.13
N VAL A 8 -2.31 -17.01 -23.52
CA VAL A 8 -2.09 -16.71 -22.09
C VAL A 8 -2.50 -17.90 -21.23
N SER A 9 -3.68 -18.48 -21.45
CA SER A 9 -4.14 -19.64 -20.69
C SER A 9 -3.19 -20.83 -20.80
N GLY A 10 -2.66 -21.09 -22.00
CA GLY A 10 -1.66 -22.13 -22.24
C GLY A 10 -0.35 -21.90 -21.49
N ILE A 11 0.13 -20.65 -21.46
CA ILE A 11 1.33 -20.26 -20.70
C ILE A 11 1.09 -20.49 -19.20
N LEU A 12 -0.04 -20.02 -18.67
CA LEU A 12 -0.35 -20.14 -17.24
C LEU A 12 -0.50 -21.61 -16.84
N ASN A 13 -1.17 -22.43 -17.66
CA ASN A 13 -1.30 -23.87 -17.43
C ASN A 13 0.04 -24.61 -17.52
N LEU A 14 0.93 -24.21 -18.44
CA LEU A 14 2.28 -24.76 -18.51
C LEU A 14 3.07 -24.42 -17.24
N LEU A 15 3.03 -23.17 -16.80
CA LEU A 15 3.71 -22.72 -15.60
C LEU A 15 3.22 -23.47 -14.35
N THR A 16 1.90 -23.60 -14.17
CA THR A 16 1.32 -24.34 -13.04
C THR A 16 1.53 -25.85 -13.12
N GLY A 17 1.77 -26.38 -14.33
CA GLY A 17 2.09 -27.80 -14.55
C GLY A 17 3.57 -28.15 -14.42
N THR A 18 4.48 -27.17 -14.33
CA THR A 18 5.93 -27.42 -14.42
C THR A 18 6.74 -26.79 -13.29
N ILE A 19 6.64 -25.47 -13.09
CA ILE A 19 7.60 -24.70 -12.29
C ILE A 19 6.93 -24.10 -11.05
N ALA A 20 5.66 -23.72 -11.15
CA ALA A 20 4.92 -23.07 -10.08
C ALA A 20 3.79 -23.97 -9.60
N SER A 21 3.55 -24.03 -8.28
CA SER A 21 2.34 -24.67 -7.75
C SER A 21 1.11 -23.76 -7.81
N ARG A 22 1.31 -22.45 -7.96
CA ARG A 22 0.25 -21.42 -8.01
C ARG A 22 0.73 -20.16 -8.73
N ILE A 23 -0.19 -19.52 -9.42
CA ILE A 23 0.00 -18.22 -10.06
C ILE A 23 -0.87 -17.19 -9.35
N PHE A 24 -0.29 -16.03 -9.05
CA PHE A 24 -0.98 -14.86 -8.53
C PHE A 24 -0.98 -13.78 -9.61
N LEU A 25 -2.17 -13.33 -10.03
CA LEU A 25 -2.34 -12.18 -10.90
C LEU A 25 -2.88 -11.02 -10.07
N TRP A 26 -2.09 -9.96 -9.95
CA TRP A 26 -2.46 -8.76 -9.21
C TRP A 26 -2.78 -7.64 -10.19
N PHE A 27 -4.02 -7.14 -10.14
CA PHE A 27 -4.44 -5.93 -10.85
C PHE A 27 -4.51 -4.79 -9.85
N ASP A 28 -3.67 -3.78 -10.06
CA ASP A 28 -3.62 -2.56 -9.25
C ASP A 28 -4.47 -1.45 -9.88
N ASP A 29 -4.85 -0.45 -9.08
CA ASP A 29 -5.69 0.70 -9.48
C ASP A 29 -7.00 0.32 -10.23
N LEU A 30 -7.63 -0.79 -9.84
CA LEU A 30 -8.79 -1.30 -10.58
C LEU A 30 -10.02 -0.40 -10.45
N GLU A 31 -10.06 0.54 -9.50
CA GLU A 31 -11.11 1.56 -9.40
C GLU A 31 -11.25 2.39 -10.69
N ARG A 32 -10.18 2.49 -11.48
CA ARG A 32 -10.11 3.22 -12.76
C ARG A 32 -10.72 2.46 -13.93
N ILE A 33 -11.17 1.22 -13.74
CA ILE A 33 -11.84 0.45 -14.81
C ILE A 33 -13.07 1.19 -15.35
N GLY A 34 -13.74 2.00 -14.52
CA GLY A 34 -14.88 2.82 -14.92
C GLY A 34 -14.52 3.96 -15.88
N ASP A 35 -13.24 4.34 -15.97
CA ASP A 35 -12.76 5.38 -16.90
C ASP A 35 -12.61 4.85 -18.33
N LEU A 36 -12.60 3.52 -18.50
CA LEU A 36 -12.41 2.90 -19.80
C LEU A 36 -13.68 2.97 -20.65
N PRO A 37 -13.56 3.07 -21.98
CA PRO A 37 -14.70 2.93 -22.88
C PRO A 37 -15.42 1.59 -22.65
N GLY A 38 -16.75 1.57 -22.73
CA GLY A 38 -17.53 0.35 -22.43
C GLY A 38 -17.07 -0.89 -23.19
N ARG A 39 -16.61 -0.74 -24.44
CA ARG A 39 -16.02 -1.85 -25.24
C ARG A 39 -14.79 -2.47 -24.58
N GLU A 40 -13.93 -1.66 -23.97
CA GLU A 40 -12.73 -2.11 -23.27
C GLU A 40 -13.08 -2.74 -21.93
N VAL A 41 -14.05 -2.20 -21.19
CA VAL A 41 -14.59 -2.82 -19.98
C VAL A 41 -15.12 -4.22 -20.29
N TYR A 42 -15.96 -4.38 -21.33
CA TYR A 42 -16.42 -5.70 -21.76
C TYR A 42 -15.26 -6.61 -22.17
N GLY A 43 -14.25 -6.07 -22.88
CA GLY A 43 -13.04 -6.81 -23.24
C GLY A 43 -12.30 -7.36 -22.02
N PHE A 44 -12.15 -6.55 -20.97
CA PHE A 44 -11.55 -6.95 -19.71
C PHE A 44 -12.38 -8.03 -18.99
N GLN A 45 -13.71 -7.84 -18.91
CA GLN A 45 -14.61 -8.83 -18.31
C GLN A 45 -14.52 -10.19 -19.01
N TYR A 46 -14.53 -10.19 -20.34
CA TYR A 46 -14.38 -11.42 -21.12
C TYR A 46 -13.02 -12.07 -20.91
N PHE A 47 -11.95 -11.27 -20.85
CA PHE A 47 -10.61 -11.76 -20.60
C PHE A 47 -10.49 -12.49 -19.25
N ILE A 48 -10.92 -11.85 -18.16
CA ILE A 48 -10.84 -12.45 -16.83
C ILE A 48 -11.73 -13.69 -16.72
N ARG A 49 -12.97 -13.63 -17.24
CA ARG A 49 -13.87 -14.78 -17.23
C ARG A 49 -13.24 -15.97 -17.97
N ASP A 50 -12.75 -15.74 -19.19
CA ASP A 50 -12.13 -16.78 -19.98
C ASP A 50 -10.85 -17.31 -19.29
N LEU A 51 -10.07 -16.48 -18.59
CA LEU A 51 -8.93 -16.96 -17.78
C LEU A 51 -9.39 -17.89 -16.65
N LEU A 52 -10.39 -17.49 -15.88
CA LEU A 52 -10.93 -18.31 -14.78
C LEU A 52 -11.53 -19.63 -15.28
N ASP A 53 -12.15 -19.62 -16.46
CA ASP A 53 -12.73 -20.82 -17.07
C ASP A 53 -11.66 -21.80 -17.60
N ASN A 54 -10.52 -21.29 -18.09
CA ASN A 54 -9.51 -22.10 -18.79
C ASN A 54 -8.23 -22.35 -17.98
N VAL A 55 -8.04 -21.67 -16.85
CA VAL A 55 -6.90 -21.82 -15.92
C VAL A 55 -7.40 -22.03 -14.48
N PRO A 56 -8.22 -23.07 -14.20
CA PRO A 56 -8.85 -23.20 -12.89
C PRO A 56 -7.91 -23.75 -11.79
N ASN A 57 -6.85 -24.49 -12.15
CA ASN A 57 -6.00 -25.16 -11.17
C ASN A 57 -4.83 -24.26 -10.77
N ASN A 58 -4.99 -23.59 -9.62
CA ASN A 58 -4.00 -22.76 -8.96
C ASN A 58 -3.79 -21.34 -9.53
N LEU A 59 -4.83 -20.74 -10.09
CA LEU A 59 -4.84 -19.31 -10.38
C LEU A 59 -5.54 -18.55 -9.24
N LEU A 60 -4.87 -17.54 -8.69
CA LEU A 60 -5.46 -16.56 -7.77
C LEU A 60 -5.38 -15.18 -8.41
N ILE A 61 -6.53 -14.51 -8.53
CA ILE A 61 -6.60 -13.14 -9.04
C ILE A 61 -6.91 -12.19 -7.89
N ILE A 62 -6.09 -11.15 -7.74
CA ILE A 62 -6.26 -10.08 -6.75
C ILE A 62 -6.65 -8.82 -7.51
N PHE A 63 -7.78 -8.24 -7.09
CA PHE A 63 -8.27 -6.96 -7.57
C PHE A 63 -8.04 -5.93 -6.47
N ASN A 64 -6.99 -5.13 -6.60
CA ASN A 64 -6.70 -4.06 -5.66
C ASN A 64 -7.41 -2.78 -6.10
N MET A 65 -8.09 -2.14 -5.15
CA MET A 65 -8.88 -0.94 -5.39
C MET A 65 -8.70 0.03 -4.23
N THR A 66 -8.44 1.30 -4.56
CA THR A 66 -8.52 2.40 -3.59
C THR A 66 -9.91 3.02 -3.66
N LEU A 67 -10.65 2.97 -2.55
CA LEU A 67 -11.98 3.57 -2.46
C LEU A 67 -11.88 5.00 -1.94
N LEU A 68 -12.57 5.93 -2.57
CA LEU A 68 -12.72 7.27 -2.03
C LEU A 68 -13.67 7.25 -0.82
N PRO A 69 -13.58 8.23 0.10
CA PRO A 69 -14.50 8.33 1.23
C PRO A 69 -15.97 8.32 0.79
N GLY A 70 -16.74 7.37 1.32
CA GLY A 70 -18.16 7.21 1.01
C GLY A 70 -18.48 6.31 -0.20
N GLU A 71 -17.47 5.88 -0.95
CA GLU A 71 -17.66 4.89 -2.02
C GLU A 71 -17.90 3.49 -1.46
N LYS A 72 -18.75 2.72 -2.16
CA LYS A 72 -18.99 1.32 -1.85
C LYS A 72 -18.18 0.44 -2.79
N VAL A 73 -17.56 -0.59 -2.23
CA VAL A 73 -16.82 -1.58 -3.02
C VAL A 73 -17.73 -2.26 -4.06
N GLU A 74 -19.02 -2.41 -3.76
CA GLU A 74 -20.03 -2.96 -4.65
C GLU A 74 -20.15 -2.19 -5.96
N ASP A 75 -20.03 -0.86 -5.92
CA ASP A 75 -20.15 -0.01 -7.10
C ASP A 75 -18.94 -0.20 -8.03
N ARG A 76 -17.75 -0.46 -7.47
CA ARG A 76 -16.53 -0.71 -8.25
C ARG A 76 -16.46 -2.14 -8.79
N ILE A 77 -16.82 -3.11 -7.95
CA ILE A 77 -17.04 -4.50 -8.36
C ILE A 77 -18.12 -4.58 -9.45
N ALA A 78 -18.99 -3.56 -9.54
CA ALA A 78 -20.02 -3.53 -10.54
C ALA A 78 -19.47 -3.66 -11.98
N PHE A 79 -18.35 -2.97 -12.23
CA PHE A 79 -17.69 -2.95 -13.52
C PHE A 79 -17.07 -4.29 -13.93
N LEU A 80 -16.96 -5.27 -13.02
CA LEU A 80 -16.46 -6.61 -13.35
C LEU A 80 -17.54 -7.52 -13.98
N GLY A 81 -18.81 -7.13 -13.91
CA GLY A 81 -19.91 -7.93 -14.44
C GLY A 81 -20.16 -9.23 -13.65
N ASP A 82 -21.40 -9.69 -13.67
CA ASP A 82 -21.88 -10.72 -12.74
C ASP A 82 -21.08 -12.03 -12.79
N ALA A 83 -20.65 -12.45 -13.98
CA ALA A 83 -19.88 -13.68 -14.17
C ALA A 83 -18.57 -13.72 -13.37
N ILE A 84 -17.92 -12.56 -13.18
CA ILE A 84 -16.71 -12.45 -12.35
C ILE A 84 -17.11 -12.24 -10.89
N ARG A 85 -18.09 -11.37 -10.62
CA ARG A 85 -18.52 -11.05 -9.25
C ARG A 85 -18.88 -12.28 -8.43
N TYR A 86 -19.63 -13.22 -9.02
CA TYR A 86 -20.04 -14.47 -8.34
C TYR A 86 -18.87 -15.40 -8.01
N ARG A 87 -17.67 -15.15 -8.55
CA ARG A 87 -16.46 -15.95 -8.32
C ARG A 87 -15.48 -15.28 -7.36
N ILE A 88 -15.77 -14.06 -6.91
CA ILE A 88 -14.99 -13.39 -5.87
C ILE A 88 -15.26 -14.11 -4.55
N SER A 89 -14.26 -14.83 -4.03
CA SER A 89 -14.38 -15.58 -2.78
C SER A 89 -14.30 -14.68 -1.55
N ASP A 90 -13.43 -13.66 -1.61
CA ASP A 90 -13.07 -12.85 -0.45
C ASP A 90 -13.02 -11.37 -0.80
N LYS A 91 -13.43 -10.54 0.16
CA LYS A 91 -13.26 -9.08 0.13
C LYS A 91 -12.44 -8.69 1.35
N ILE A 92 -11.23 -8.21 1.11
CA ILE A 92 -10.32 -7.78 2.19
C ILE A 92 -10.33 -6.26 2.20
N THR A 93 -10.61 -5.66 3.35
CA THR A 93 -10.54 -4.20 3.53
C THR A 93 -9.36 -3.87 4.42
N VAL A 94 -8.41 -3.11 3.87
CA VAL A 94 -7.27 -2.58 4.62
C VAL A 94 -7.65 -1.22 5.18
N GLN A 95 -7.55 -1.06 6.49
CA GLN A 95 -7.83 0.19 7.19
C GLN A 95 -6.52 0.95 7.48
N PRO A 96 -6.58 2.28 7.65
CA PRO A 96 -5.45 3.03 8.20
C PRO A 96 -5.00 2.45 9.55
N LEU A 97 -3.70 2.55 9.84
CA LEU A 97 -3.12 2.01 11.06
C LEU A 97 -3.70 2.68 12.30
N THR A 98 -3.95 1.89 13.34
CA THR A 98 -4.25 2.43 14.67
C THR A 98 -3.01 3.08 15.28
N LYS A 99 -3.15 3.71 16.45
CA LYS A 99 -1.98 4.24 17.17
C LYS A 99 -0.98 3.12 17.51
N ASP A 100 -1.47 1.99 17.97
CA ASP A 100 -0.60 0.87 18.37
C ASP A 100 0.06 0.23 17.15
N ASP A 101 -0.69 0.06 16.05
CA ASP A 101 -0.14 -0.43 14.79
C ASP A 101 0.90 0.54 14.21
N TYR A 102 0.71 1.85 14.36
CA TYR A 102 1.69 2.86 13.98
C TYR A 102 3.03 2.63 14.71
N PHE A 103 3.00 2.48 16.04
CA PHE A 103 4.23 2.25 16.80
C PHE A 103 4.86 0.90 16.48
N ALA A 104 4.06 -0.15 16.32
CA ALA A 104 4.55 -1.46 15.91
C ALA A 104 5.21 -1.38 14.52
N TYR A 105 4.55 -0.74 13.55
CA TYR A 105 5.08 -0.52 12.21
C TYR A 105 6.41 0.23 12.23
N VAL A 106 6.49 1.35 12.95
CA VAL A 106 7.72 2.16 13.01
C VAL A 106 8.86 1.41 13.69
N ARG A 107 8.57 0.69 14.79
CA ARG A 107 9.56 -0.16 15.46
C ARG A 107 10.12 -1.21 14.51
N ASP A 108 9.24 -1.95 13.84
CA ASP A 108 9.62 -3.05 12.97
C ASP A 108 10.39 -2.53 11.74
N LEU A 109 9.96 -1.40 11.18
CA LEU A 109 10.65 -0.70 10.10
C LEU A 109 12.07 -0.31 10.50
N LEU A 110 12.23 0.40 11.62
CA LEU A 110 13.54 0.86 12.07
C LEU A 110 14.48 -0.29 12.41
N ASN A 111 13.98 -1.33 13.05
CA ASN A 111 14.76 -2.53 13.37
C ASN A 111 15.19 -3.29 12.11
N CYS A 112 14.35 -3.35 11.08
CA CYS A 112 14.67 -4.02 9.82
C CYS A 112 15.85 -3.37 9.08
N TYR A 113 16.02 -2.04 9.20
CA TYR A 113 17.09 -1.30 8.51
C TYR A 113 18.30 -0.98 9.40
N ARG A 114 18.29 -1.42 10.67
CA ARG A 114 19.38 -1.14 11.60
C ARG A 114 20.53 -2.12 11.41
N LEU A 115 21.68 -1.63 10.94
CA LEU A 115 22.83 -2.49 10.63
C LEU A 115 23.60 -2.97 11.87
N LYS A 116 23.74 -2.11 12.90
CA LYS A 116 24.55 -2.39 14.10
C LYS A 116 23.94 -1.73 15.35
N PRO A 117 22.82 -2.26 15.88
CA PRO A 117 22.20 -1.71 17.09
C PRO A 117 23.19 -1.70 18.26
N GLN A 118 23.30 -0.55 18.94
CA GLN A 118 24.01 -0.45 20.21
C GLN A 118 23.07 -0.81 21.37
N PRO A 119 23.55 -1.40 22.48
CA PRO A 119 22.71 -1.74 23.63
C PRO A 119 22.02 -0.53 24.29
N THR A 120 22.57 0.67 24.09
CA THR A 120 22.03 1.93 24.61
C THR A 120 20.94 2.53 23.72
N GLU A 121 20.75 2.01 22.51
CA GLU A 121 19.74 2.50 21.58
C GLU A 121 18.37 1.89 21.88
N THR A 122 17.34 2.73 21.82
CA THR A 122 15.95 2.29 22.02
C THR A 122 15.43 1.55 20.78
N GLU A 123 14.29 0.87 20.92
CA GLU A 123 13.60 0.23 19.80
C GLU A 123 13.17 1.24 18.70
N PHE A 124 13.10 2.53 19.03
CA PHE A 124 12.73 3.61 18.12
C PHE A 124 13.92 4.43 17.61
N PHE A 125 15.16 4.10 17.99
CA PHE A 125 16.33 4.81 17.49
C PHE A 125 16.34 4.84 15.94
N PRO A 126 16.58 6.01 15.30
CA PRO A 126 17.16 7.23 15.87
C PRO A 126 16.16 8.22 16.48
N PHE A 127 14.88 7.87 16.61
CA PHE A 127 13.87 8.74 17.22
C PHE A 127 13.70 8.45 18.71
N GLU A 128 13.35 9.49 19.47
CA GLU A 128 12.71 9.27 20.76
C GLU A 128 11.20 9.04 20.57
N LYS A 129 10.59 8.30 21.51
CA LYS A 129 9.15 8.02 21.47
C LYS A 129 8.29 9.31 21.45
N PRO A 130 8.58 10.37 22.23
CA PRO A 130 7.86 11.64 22.14
C PRO A 130 7.89 12.30 20.76
N ALA A 131 8.97 12.14 19.98
CA ALA A 131 9.05 12.66 18.62
C ALA A 131 8.09 11.93 17.68
N LEU A 132 8.03 10.60 17.80
CA LEU A 132 7.08 9.78 17.03
C LEU A 132 5.62 10.04 17.44
N GLU A 133 5.35 10.23 18.74
CA GLU A 133 4.04 10.66 19.22
C GLU A 133 3.61 11.99 18.63
N PHE A 134 4.53 12.96 18.54
CA PHE A 134 4.27 14.24 17.91
C PHE A 134 3.98 14.07 16.41
N ILE A 135 4.77 13.28 15.67
CA ILE A 135 4.53 13.01 14.24
C ILE A 135 3.15 12.36 14.04
N TYR A 136 2.80 11.36 14.85
CA TYR A 136 1.49 10.72 14.82
C TYR A 136 0.35 11.74 15.02
N LEU A 137 0.46 12.61 16.03
CA LEU A 137 -0.55 13.62 16.33
C LEU A 137 -0.68 14.66 15.21
N GLU A 138 0.43 15.06 14.60
CA GLU A 138 0.43 15.98 13.46
C GLU A 138 -0.25 15.38 12.23
N LEU A 139 0.07 14.13 11.89
CA LEU A 139 -0.61 13.41 10.79
C LEU A 139 -2.12 13.35 11.02
N LYS A 140 -2.53 13.00 12.25
CA LYS A 140 -3.95 12.93 12.62
C LYS A 140 -4.63 14.31 12.58
N THR A 141 -3.98 15.35 13.11
CA THR A 141 -4.51 16.72 13.15
C THR A 141 -4.71 17.28 11.75
N LYS A 142 -3.81 16.96 10.82
CA LYS A 142 -3.91 17.32 9.40
C LYS A 142 -4.82 16.39 8.59
N GLN A 143 -5.50 15.44 9.24
CA GLN A 143 -6.37 14.43 8.60
C GLN A 143 -5.66 13.62 7.52
N ILE A 144 -4.36 13.40 7.69
CA ILE A 144 -3.57 12.56 6.79
C ILE A 144 -3.75 11.09 7.21
N PRO A 145 -4.17 10.19 6.30
CA PRO A 145 -4.32 8.78 6.61
C PRO A 145 -3.01 8.17 7.14
N LEU A 146 -3.11 7.37 8.20
CA LEU A 146 -2.00 6.63 8.82
C LEU A 146 -1.66 5.38 8.00
N GLU A 147 -1.27 5.61 6.77
CA GLU A 147 -0.81 4.58 5.84
C GLU A 147 0.72 4.49 5.86
N PRO A 148 1.31 3.30 5.64
CA PRO A 148 2.75 3.11 5.58
C PRO A 148 3.48 4.15 4.72
N ARG A 149 2.90 4.54 3.57
CA ARG A 149 3.48 5.54 2.67
C ARG A 149 3.61 6.92 3.33
N ASN A 150 2.56 7.42 3.97
CA ASN A 150 2.56 8.74 4.61
C ASN A 150 3.49 8.76 5.82
N ILE A 151 3.50 7.67 6.60
CA ILE A 151 4.41 7.50 7.73
C ILE A 151 5.87 7.51 7.25
N ASN A 152 6.19 6.74 6.21
CA ASN A 152 7.53 6.69 5.65
C ASN A 152 7.97 8.05 5.12
N ASN A 153 7.09 8.81 4.47
CA ASN A 153 7.40 10.15 4.00
C ASN A 153 7.73 11.10 5.16
N ALA A 154 6.94 11.08 6.23
CA ALA A 154 7.19 11.90 7.42
C ALA A 154 8.53 11.54 8.08
N LEU A 155 8.76 10.24 8.34
CA LEU A 155 9.99 9.77 8.98
C LEU A 155 11.22 10.01 8.11
N SER A 156 11.13 9.76 6.81
CA SER A 156 12.23 10.01 5.87
C SER A 156 12.57 11.49 5.79
N SER A 157 11.56 12.37 5.85
CA SER A 157 11.78 13.82 5.84
C SER A 157 12.42 14.29 7.15
N ALA A 158 12.01 13.73 8.29
CA ALA A 158 12.64 13.99 9.59
C ALA A 158 14.09 13.50 9.64
N LEU A 159 14.37 12.30 9.11
CA LEU A 159 15.73 11.77 8.98
C LEU A 159 16.58 12.64 8.06
N ALA A 160 16.05 13.03 6.90
CA ALA A 160 16.76 13.88 5.96
C ALA A 160 17.07 15.26 6.58
N ALA A 161 16.12 15.86 7.31
CA ALA A 161 16.37 17.10 8.03
C ALA A 161 17.48 16.93 9.09
N ALA A 162 17.45 15.83 9.85
CA ALA A 162 18.47 15.55 10.86
C ALA A 162 19.87 15.30 10.26
N ILE A 163 19.96 14.64 9.12
CA ILE A 163 21.23 14.38 8.43
C ILE A 163 21.81 15.68 7.84
N ASN A 164 20.97 16.58 7.36
CA ASN A 164 21.40 17.84 6.73
C ASN A 164 21.62 18.98 7.74
N ASP A 165 21.19 18.84 8.99
CA ASP A 165 21.40 19.84 10.04
C ASP A 165 22.83 19.72 10.61
N ILE A 166 23.75 20.54 10.08
CA ILE A 166 25.16 20.57 10.47
C ILE A 166 25.35 20.98 11.95
N GLU A 167 24.38 21.71 12.53
CA GLU A 167 24.42 22.13 13.93
C GLU A 167 23.93 21.04 14.89
N LYS A 168 23.29 20.00 14.37
CA LYS A 168 22.78 18.88 15.17
C LYS A 168 23.94 18.01 15.68
N LYS A 169 24.25 18.16 16.97
CA LYS A 169 25.27 17.35 17.66
C LYS A 169 24.75 16.02 18.18
N GLU A 170 23.44 15.93 18.46
CA GLU A 170 22.81 14.75 19.03
C GLU A 170 22.37 13.77 17.93
N SER A 171 22.69 12.49 18.08
CA SER A 171 22.26 11.43 17.16
C SER A 171 20.76 11.13 17.22
N VAL A 172 20.10 11.49 18.32
CA VAL A 172 18.67 11.22 18.56
C VAL A 172 17.81 12.36 18.03
N ILE A 173 16.76 12.03 17.28
CA ILE A 173 15.73 12.96 16.81
C ILE A 173 14.71 13.13 17.93
N THR A 174 14.75 14.30 18.57
CA THR A 174 13.85 14.69 19.67
C THR A 174 12.57 15.33 19.16
N LYS A 175 11.55 15.41 20.02
CA LYS A 175 10.30 16.12 19.74
C LYS A 175 10.58 17.58 19.38
N SER A 176 11.43 18.26 20.13
CA SER A 176 11.80 19.65 19.88
C SER A 176 12.48 19.84 18.52
N PHE A 177 13.25 18.86 18.06
CA PHE A 177 13.82 18.89 16.71
C PHE A 177 12.73 18.81 15.64
N VAL A 178 11.77 17.89 15.80
CA VAL A 178 10.65 17.74 14.86
C VAL A 178 9.76 18.99 14.84
N GLU A 179 9.53 19.61 16.00
CA GLU A 179 8.80 20.89 16.12
C GLU A 179 9.54 22.03 15.40
N LYS A 180 10.87 22.14 15.58
CA LYS A 180 11.71 23.15 14.90
C LYS A 180 11.63 23.03 13.38
N HIS A 181 11.66 21.80 12.86
CA HIS A 181 11.70 21.49 11.43
C HIS A 181 10.32 21.10 10.86
N HIS A 182 9.24 21.49 11.55
CA HIS A 182 7.86 21.07 11.24
C HIS A 182 7.47 21.35 9.78
N ALA A 183 7.73 22.57 9.31
CA ALA A 183 7.36 22.97 7.96
C ALA A 183 8.01 22.06 6.90
N ASP A 184 9.29 21.75 7.05
CA ASP A 184 10.04 20.94 6.10
C ASP A 184 9.58 19.48 6.12
N ILE A 185 9.39 18.91 7.31
CA ILE A 185 9.00 17.51 7.50
C ILE A 185 7.62 17.22 6.89
N PHE A 186 6.66 18.13 7.07
CA PHE A 186 5.29 17.93 6.62
C PHE A 186 4.98 18.56 5.26
N SER A 187 5.89 19.33 4.66
CA SER A 187 5.69 19.96 3.34
C SER A 187 5.54 18.95 2.20
N LYS A 188 6.20 17.79 2.31
CA LYS A 188 6.26 16.77 1.25
C LYS A 188 5.13 15.74 1.31
N ILE A 189 4.29 15.79 2.34
CA ILE A 189 3.19 14.84 2.48
C ILE A 189 2.02 15.39 1.68
N SER A 190 1.73 14.74 0.55
CA SER A 190 0.63 15.11 -0.32
C SER A 190 -0.69 14.93 0.42
N PHE A 191 -1.49 15.99 0.48
CA PHE A 191 -2.87 15.89 0.94
C PHE A 191 -3.67 15.04 -0.04
N PRO A 192 -4.56 14.15 0.43
CA PRO A 192 -5.61 13.66 -0.44
C PRO A 192 -6.39 14.88 -0.93
N LYS A 193 -6.42 15.10 -2.25
CA LYS A 193 -7.35 16.06 -2.84
C LYS A 193 -8.74 15.52 -2.55
N GLY A 194 -9.50 16.25 -1.73
CA GLY A 194 -10.91 15.98 -1.48
C GLY A 194 -11.77 16.20 -2.71
#